data_AF-A0A849EDV1-F1
#
_entry.id   AF-A0A849EDV1-F1
#
_cell.length_a   1.000
_cell.length_b   1.000
_cell.length_c   1.000
_cell.angle_alpha   90.00
_cell.angle_beta   90.00
_cell.angle_gamma   90.00
#
_symmetry.space_group_name_H-M   'P 1'
#
loop_
_entity.id
_entity.type
_entity.pdbx_description
1 polymer ?
#
loop_
_entity_poly.entity_id
_entity_poly.type
_entity_poly.pdbx_seq_one_letter_code
_entity_poly.pdbx_strand_id
1 'polypeptide(L)' 'GHTGLFAAFGHSHYGLGMAPATGRLIAGMIDGAVINLETLAYAPDRFH' A
#
# COMPACT_ATOMS: atom_id res chain seq x y z
N GLY A 1 -13.89 2.29 6.02
CA GLY A 1 -13.21 1.46 4.99
C GLY A 1 -14.13 0.36 4.52
N HIS A 2 -13.86 -0.23 3.35
CA HIS A 2 -14.56 -1.43 2.86
C HIS A 2 -13.61 -2.63 2.90
N THR A 3 -14.09 -3.78 3.35
CA THR A 3 -13.30 -5.02 3.39
C THR A 3 -12.85 -5.40 1.98
N GLY A 4 -11.57 -5.72 1.82
CA GLY A 4 -10.97 -6.10 0.53
C GLY A 4 -10.71 -4.93 -0.43
N LEU A 5 -10.98 -3.68 -0.04
CA LEU A 5 -10.59 -2.50 -0.82
C LEU A 5 -9.17 -2.07 -0.45
N PHE A 6 -8.29 -2.02 -1.45
CA PHE A 6 -6.92 -1.54 -1.31
C PHE A 6 -6.74 -0.25 -2.08
N ALA A 7 -5.92 0.66 -1.54
CA ALA A 7 -5.62 1.93 -2.17
C ALA A 7 -4.10 2.11 -2.29
N ALA A 8 -3.63 2.48 -3.50
CA ALA A 8 -2.22 2.59 -3.85
C ALA A 8 -1.94 3.93 -4.56
N PHE A 9 -2.32 5.04 -3.94
CA PHE A 9 -2.19 6.38 -4.51
C PHE A 9 -1.26 7.26 -3.65
N GLY A 10 -1.00 8.50 -4.08
CA GLY A 10 -0.23 9.47 -3.30
C GLY A 10 1.27 9.54 -3.62
N HIS A 11 1.72 8.92 -4.71
CA HIS A 11 3.14 8.89 -5.11
C HIS A 11 3.65 10.18 -5.81
N SER A 12 2.79 11.20 -5.99
CA SER A 12 3.11 12.44 -6.72
C SER A 12 3.82 12.14 -8.06
N HIS A 13 4.91 12.86 -8.37
CA HIS A 13 5.72 12.64 -9.58
C HIS A 13 6.68 11.45 -9.49
N TYR A 14 6.81 10.80 -8.33
CA TYR A 14 7.70 9.64 -8.13
C TYR A 14 7.03 8.30 -8.47
N GLY A 15 5.78 8.32 -8.94
CA GLY A 15 4.98 7.11 -9.19
C GLY A 15 5.67 6.08 -10.09
N LEU A 16 6.34 6.51 -11.17
CA LEU A 16 7.01 5.60 -12.09
C LEU A 16 8.13 4.79 -11.41
N GLY A 17 8.93 5.44 -10.56
CA GLY A 17 10.02 4.78 -9.84
C GLY A 17 9.54 3.84 -8.73
N MET A 18 8.41 4.17 -8.09
CA MET A 18 7.86 3.39 -6.98
C MET A 18 6.92 2.27 -7.42
N ALA A 19 6.38 2.30 -8.64
CA ALA A 19 5.36 1.37 -9.13
C ALA A 19 5.70 -0.12 -8.89
N PRO A 20 6.92 -0.63 -9.17
CA PRO A 20 7.24 -2.04 -8.95
C PRO A 20 7.16 -2.46 -7.47
N ALA A 21 7.66 -1.61 -6.57
CA ALA A 21 7.64 -1.87 -5.13
C ALA A 21 6.21 -1.81 -4.60
N THR A 22 5.45 -0.76 -4.94
CA THR A 22 4.05 -0.61 -4.54
C THR A 22 3.18 -1.77 -5.05
N GLY A 23 3.39 -2.23 -6.28
CA GLY A 23 2.68 -3.38 -6.83
C GLY A 23 2.91 -4.67 -6.01
N ARG A 24 4.16 -4.93 -5.63
CA ARG A 24 4.50 -6.08 -4.76
C ARG A 24 3.86 -5.97 -3.38
N LEU A 25 3.81 -4.77 -2.80
CA LEU A 25 3.15 -4.54 -1.51
C LEU A 25 1.64 -4.82 -1.60
N ILE A 26 0.97 -4.26 -2.61
CA ILE A 26 -0.48 -4.45 -2.81
C ILE A 26 -0.82 -5.92 -3.07
N ALA A 27 -0.08 -6.60 -3.94
CA ALA A 27 -0.27 -8.02 -4.19
C ALA A 27 -0.10 -8.85 -2.90
N GLY A 28 0.95 -8.57 -2.11
CA GLY A 28 1.15 -9.23 -0.83
C GLY A 28 0.01 -9.01 0.16
N MET A 29 -0.57 -7.81 0.21
CA MET A 29 -1.71 -7.53 1.09
C MET A 29 -2.99 -8.22 0.62
N ILE A 30 -3.20 -8.35 -0.70
CA ILE A 30 -4.31 -9.11 -1.29
C ILE A 30 -4.17 -10.59 -0.96
N ASP A 31 -2.97 -11.16 -1.07
CA ASP A 31 -2.69 -12.57 -0.81
C ASP A 31 -2.57 -12.91 0.69
N GLY A 32 -2.59 -11.89 1.58
CA GLY A 32 -2.36 -12.08 3.01
C GLY A 32 -0.92 -12.51 3.36
N ALA A 33 0.03 -12.23 2.48
CA ALA A 33 1.44 -12.56 2.66
C ALA A 33 2.10 -11.68 3.74
N VAL A 34 3.15 -12.21 4.39
CA VAL A 34 3.99 -11.42 5.29
C VAL A 34 4.84 -10.45 4.46
N ILE A 35 4.68 -9.16 4.74
CA ILE A 35 5.42 -8.08 4.09
C ILE A 35 6.43 -7.52 5.10
N ASN A 36 7.70 -7.40 4.71
CA ASN A 36 8.75 -6.82 5.55
C ASN A 36 8.74 -5.27 5.48
N LEU A 37 7.58 -4.67 5.71
CA LEU A 37 7.38 -3.23 5.76
C LEU A 37 6.21 -2.92 6.71
N GLU A 38 6.39 -1.94 7.58
CA GLU A 38 5.33 -1.38 8.40
C GLU A 38 4.38 -0.57 7.50
N THR A 39 3.13 -1.02 7.34
CA THR A 39 2.16 -0.39 6.43
C THR A 39 1.22 0.60 7.11
N LEU A 40 1.15 0.63 8.45
CA LEU A 40 0.26 1.55 9.18
C LEU A 40 0.67 3.01 9.01
N ALA A 41 1.96 3.29 8.75
CA ALA A 41 2.42 4.62 8.33
C ALA A 41 1.71 5.16 7.08
N TYR A 42 1.14 4.28 6.25
CA TYR A 42 0.40 4.62 5.03
C TYR A 42 -1.11 4.39 5.17
N ALA A 43 -1.59 4.02 6.36
CA ALA A 43 -3.01 3.79 6.58
C ALA A 43 -3.83 5.07 6.29
N PRO A 44 -5.00 4.95 5.64
CA PRO A 44 -5.85 6.11 5.32
C PRO A 44 -6.31 6.88 6.57
N ASP A 45 -6.41 6.21 7.72
CA ASP A 45 -6.94 6.70 8.99
C ASP A 45 -5.85 6.93 10.06
N ARG A 46 -4.57 6.98 9.68
CA ARG A 46 -3.41 7.04 10.61
C ARG A 46 -3.33 8.20 11.60
N PHE A 47 -4.26 9.16 11.57
CA PHE A 47 -4.28 10.34 12.44
C PHE A 47 -5.58 10.52 13.24
N HIS A 48 -6.47 9.52 13.18
CA HIS A 48 -7.78 9.54 13.81
C HIS A 48 -7.81 8.72 15.09
#